data_AF-A0A2X0MSE1-F1
#
_entry.id   AF-A0A2X0MSE1-F1
#
_cell.length_a   1.000
_cell.length_b   1.000
_cell.length_c   1.000
_cell.angle_alpha   90.00
_cell.angle_beta   90.00
_cell.angle_gamma   90.00
#
_symmetry.space_group_name_H-M   'P 1'
#
loop_
_entity.id
_entity.type
_entity.pdbx_description
1 polymer ?
#
loop_
_entity_poly.entity_id
_entity_poly.type
_entity_poly.pdbx_seq_one_letter_code
_entity_poly.pdbx_strand_id
1 'polypeptide(L)'
;MRGIFQFGLGSKQFANLLVTAHRAAHDRLEVDYRSAILAREADLPSTSLYPALGDWEDPTGNCGHIPNSQALQEFYDSVMRKQETLLNHAESLKPCSIMTIDHSYKVPKQIAKVEGVPPFIALLMVGNEYGEVRAHVLTSTKGHSAFET
;
A
#
# COMPACT_ATOMS: atom_id res chain seq x y z
N MET A 1 5.02 1.84 -7.06
CA MET A 1 3.93 1.67 -6.07
C MET A 1 2.54 1.80 -6.67
N ARG A 2 2.24 2.82 -7.50
CA ARG A 2 0.90 2.97 -8.11
C ARG A 2 0.41 1.69 -8.81
N GLY A 3 1.19 1.04 -9.67
CA GLY A 3 0.80 -0.23 -10.27
C GLY A 3 0.45 -1.32 -9.23
N ILE A 4 1.26 -1.45 -8.19
CA ILE A 4 1.08 -2.47 -7.13
C ILE A 4 -0.20 -2.22 -6.33
N PHE A 5 -0.45 -0.98 -5.89
CA PHE A 5 -1.66 -0.62 -5.16
C PHE A 5 -2.91 -0.60 -6.03
N GLN A 6 -2.77 -0.21 -7.30
CA GLN A 6 -3.86 -0.14 -8.27
C GLN A 6 -4.41 -1.53 -8.64
N PHE A 7 -3.58 -2.58 -8.58
CA PHE A 7 -4.02 -3.97 -8.75
C PHE A 7 -4.57 -4.62 -7.45
N GLY A 8 -4.83 -3.82 -6.42
CA GLY A 8 -5.47 -4.28 -5.18
C GLY A 8 -4.52 -4.91 -4.16
N LEU A 9 -3.20 -4.84 -4.37
CA LEU A 9 -2.24 -5.28 -3.37
C LEU A 9 -2.08 -4.18 -2.30
N GLY A 10 -2.70 -4.33 -1.13
CA GLY A 10 -2.61 -3.35 -0.05
C GLY A 10 -1.20 -3.17 0.55
N SER A 11 -0.98 -2.09 1.31
CA SER A 11 0.34 -1.72 1.86
C SER A 11 0.92 -2.79 2.78
N LYS A 12 0.06 -3.48 3.54
CA LYS A 12 0.44 -4.60 4.38
C LYS A 12 0.89 -5.81 3.56
N GLN A 13 0.15 -6.18 2.52
CA GLN A 13 0.50 -7.28 1.63
C GLN A 13 1.83 -7.00 0.93
N PHE A 14 2.04 -5.75 0.49
CA PHE A 14 3.29 -5.34 -0.14
C PHE A 14 4.48 -5.36 0.84
N ALA A 15 4.30 -4.85 2.06
CA ALA A 15 5.33 -4.93 3.10
C ALA A 15 5.75 -6.38 3.38
N ASN A 16 4.78 -7.30 3.53
CA ASN A 16 5.05 -8.71 3.75
C ASN A 16 5.81 -9.35 2.57
N LEU A 17 5.48 -8.96 1.34
CA LEU A 17 6.19 -9.43 0.15
C LEU A 17 7.65 -8.97 0.17
N LEU A 18 7.92 -7.72 0.55
CA LEU A 18 9.29 -7.21 0.70
C LEU A 18 10.04 -8.00 1.78
N VAL A 19 9.44 -8.21 2.96
CA VAL A 19 10.04 -9.03 4.04
C VAL A 19 10.40 -10.43 3.53
N THR A 20 9.48 -11.07 2.82
CA THR A 20 9.69 -12.41 2.28
C THR A 20 10.82 -12.44 1.25
N ALA A 21 10.85 -11.46 0.34
CA ALA A 21 11.89 -11.37 -0.69
C ALA A 21 13.29 -11.11 -0.10
N HIS A 22 13.38 -10.23 0.91
CA HIS A 22 14.65 -9.94 1.57
C HIS A 22 15.14 -11.12 2.43
N ARG A 23 14.25 -11.84 3.12
CA ARG A 23 14.61 -13.09 3.80
C ARG A 23 15.19 -14.11 2.83
N ALA A 24 14.51 -14.35 1.71
CA ALA A 24 15.00 -15.26 0.68
C ALA A 24 16.37 -14.83 0.09
N ALA A 25 16.61 -13.52 -0.02
CA ALA A 25 17.91 -13.01 -0.46
C ALA A 25 19.00 -13.20 0.59
N HIS A 26 18.69 -13.03 1.89
CA HIS A 26 19.61 -13.31 3.00
C HIS A 26 19.95 -14.79 3.05
N ASP A 27 18.97 -15.68 2.98
CA ASP A 27 19.17 -17.13 2.95
C ASP A 27 20.09 -17.54 1.79
N ARG A 28 19.92 -16.91 0.63
CA ARG A 28 20.76 -17.18 -0.55
C ARG A 28 22.20 -16.70 -0.37
N LEU A 29 22.39 -15.52 0.22
CA LEU A 29 23.71 -15.02 0.57
C LEU A 29 24.41 -15.93 1.58
N GLU A 30 23.69 -16.50 2.53
CA GLU A 30 24.24 -17.46 3.49
C GLU A 30 24.72 -18.75 2.81
N VAL A 31 23.95 -19.27 1.86
CA VAL A 31 24.34 -20.42 1.04
C VAL A 31 25.59 -20.10 0.22
N ASP A 32 25.59 -18.97 -0.49
CA ASP A 32 26.73 -18.54 -1.31
C ASP A 32 27.99 -18.35 -0.44
N TYR A 33 27.85 -17.74 0.74
CA TYR A 33 28.94 -17.54 1.69
C TYR A 33 29.54 -18.86 2.17
N ARG A 34 28.70 -19.80 2.61
CA ARG A 34 29.17 -21.13 3.06
C ARG A 34 29.80 -21.93 1.94
N SER A 35 29.25 -21.85 0.73
CA SER A 35 29.82 -22.51 -0.44
C SER A 35 31.22 -21.98 -0.78
N ALA A 36 31.43 -20.66 -0.65
CA ALA A 36 32.73 -20.03 -0.87
C ALA A 36 33.77 -20.44 0.19
N ILE A 37 33.36 -20.57 1.46
CA ILE A 37 34.23 -21.09 2.53
C ILE A 37 34.67 -22.52 2.20
N LEU A 38 33.71 -23.41 1.88
CA LEU A 38 33.99 -24.81 1.56
C LEU A 38 34.92 -24.95 0.35
N ALA A 39 34.68 -24.18 -0.72
CA ALA A 39 35.53 -24.18 -1.90
C ALA A 39 36.97 -23.74 -1.56
N ARG A 40 37.12 -22.73 -0.70
CA ARG A 40 38.43 -22.23 -0.27
C ARG A 40 39.17 -23.21 0.64
N GLU A 41 38.48 -23.85 1.58
CA GLU A 41 39.08 -24.86 2.46
C GLU A 41 39.53 -26.12 1.70
N ALA A 42 38.85 -26.46 0.61
CA ALA A 42 39.26 -27.55 -0.28
C ALA A 42 40.61 -27.27 -0.97
N ASP A 43 40.87 -26.02 -1.35
CA ASP A 43 42.10 -25.62 -2.05
C ASP A 43 43.26 -25.29 -1.07
N LEU A 44 42.98 -24.65 0.06
CA LEU A 44 43.95 -24.39 1.12
C LEU A 44 43.29 -24.57 2.50
N PRO A 45 43.62 -25.64 3.26
CA PRO A 45 43.12 -25.78 4.61
C PRO A 45 43.66 -24.63 5.46
N SER A 46 42.75 -23.73 5.83
CA SER A 46 43.07 -22.47 6.50
C SER A 46 42.60 -22.55 7.94
N THR A 47 43.44 -22.14 8.89
CA THR A 47 43.10 -21.97 10.32
C THR A 47 42.27 -20.70 10.60
N SER A 48 41.83 -20.00 9.55
CA SER A 48 41.18 -18.70 9.65
C SER A 48 39.74 -18.83 10.19
N LEU A 49 39.42 -18.10 11.25
CA LEU A 49 38.05 -17.93 11.72
C LEU A 49 37.29 -17.03 10.73
N TYR A 50 36.33 -17.63 10.02
CA TYR A 50 35.39 -16.88 9.19
C TYR A 50 34.30 -16.26 10.08
N PRO A 51 34.01 -14.95 9.94
CA PRO A 51 32.96 -14.32 10.72
C PRO A 51 31.58 -14.89 10.35
N ALA A 52 30.74 -15.15 11.35
CA ALA A 52 29.37 -15.57 11.09
C ALA A 52 28.61 -14.49 10.31
N LEU A 53 27.77 -14.89 9.36
CA LEU A 53 26.79 -13.99 8.76
C LEU A 53 25.82 -13.54 9.86
N GLY A 54 25.45 -12.26 9.89
CA GLY A 54 24.55 -11.72 10.92
C GLY A 54 23.14 -12.32 10.84
N ASP A 55 22.52 -12.55 12.00
CA ASP A 55 21.18 -13.13 12.12
C ASP A 55 20.11 -12.17 11.60
N TRP A 56 19.12 -12.69 10.85
CA TRP A 56 18.01 -11.89 10.31
C TRP A 56 17.28 -11.04 11.36
N GLU A 57 17.14 -11.58 12.58
CA GLU A 57 16.42 -10.93 13.67
C GLU A 57 17.28 -9.90 14.42
N ASP A 58 18.57 -9.74 14.09
CA ASP A 58 19.43 -8.71 14.67
C ASP A 58 19.08 -7.32 14.12
N PRO A 59 18.56 -6.39 14.94
CA PRO A 59 18.20 -5.04 14.51
C PRO A 59 19.42 -4.18 14.13
N THR A 60 20.60 -4.53 14.62
CA THR A 60 21.86 -3.81 14.37
C THR A 60 22.65 -4.39 13.20
N GLY A 61 22.23 -5.57 12.73
CA GLY A 61 22.85 -6.31 11.65
C GLY A 61 22.50 -5.80 10.26
N ASN A 62 23.06 -6.47 9.26
CA ASN A 62 22.89 -6.15 7.84
C ASN A 62 21.54 -6.62 7.26
N CYS A 63 20.56 -6.87 8.13
CA CYS A 63 19.34 -7.62 7.84
C CYS A 63 18.22 -6.76 7.25
N GLY A 64 18.62 -5.82 6.38
CA GLY A 64 17.73 -5.03 5.53
C GLY A 64 16.63 -4.32 6.31
N HIS A 65 16.79 -3.03 6.55
CA HIS A 65 15.69 -2.23 7.08
C HIS A 65 14.56 -2.18 6.04
N ILE A 66 13.47 -2.92 6.27
CA ILE A 66 12.33 -2.97 5.36
C ILE A 66 11.26 -2.00 5.83
N PRO A 67 10.76 -1.12 4.95
CA PRO A 67 9.69 -0.19 5.32
C PRO A 67 8.44 -0.97 5.72
N ASN A 68 7.90 -0.62 6.87
CA ASN A 68 6.64 -1.19 7.35
C ASN A 68 5.44 -0.69 6.50
N SER A 69 4.29 -1.31 6.67
CA SER A 69 3.07 -0.98 5.91
C SER A 69 2.64 0.49 6.03
N GLN A 70 2.86 1.11 7.19
CA GLN A 70 2.49 2.51 7.43
C GLN A 70 3.42 3.46 6.67
N ALA A 71 4.74 3.19 6.68
CA ALA A 71 5.71 3.95 5.92
C ALA A 71 5.44 3.89 4.41
N LEU A 72 5.07 2.71 3.91
CA LEU A 72 4.71 2.51 2.50
C LEU A 72 3.42 3.25 2.12
N GLN A 73 2.43 3.25 3.01
CA GLN A 73 1.18 3.99 2.82
C GLN A 73 1.43 5.50 2.81
N GLU A 74 2.14 6.03 3.81
CA GLU A 74 2.43 7.48 3.89
C GLU A 74 3.24 7.94 2.67
N PHE A 75 4.20 7.14 2.23
CA PHE A 75 4.93 7.42 0.99
C PHE A 75 3.97 7.52 -0.20
N TYR A 76 3.08 6.54 -0.38
CA TYR A 76 2.11 6.55 -1.48
C TYR A 76 1.19 7.77 -1.41
N ASP A 77 0.63 8.04 -0.23
CA ASP A 77 -0.28 9.16 0.00
C ASP A 77 0.44 10.48 -0.27
N SER A 78 1.71 10.62 0.14
CA SER A 78 2.49 11.83 -0.14
C SER A 78 2.68 12.08 -1.65
N VAL A 79 2.81 11.02 -2.45
CA VAL A 79 2.92 11.12 -3.91
C VAL A 79 1.58 11.48 -4.53
N MET A 80 0.48 10.89 -4.05
CA MET A 80 -0.87 11.19 -4.53
C MET A 80 -1.29 12.63 -4.18
N ARG A 81 -1.01 13.11 -2.96
CA ARG A 81 -1.28 14.50 -2.54
C ARG A 81 -0.60 15.52 -3.45
N LYS A 82 0.63 15.25 -3.90
CA LYS A 82 1.33 16.13 -4.87
C LYS A 82 0.64 16.21 -6.23
N GLN A 83 -0.13 15.19 -6.60
CA GLN A 83 -0.83 15.12 -7.88
C GLN A 83 -2.27 15.62 -7.79
N GLU A 84 -2.77 15.90 -6.58
CA GLU A 84 -4.15 16.30 -6.32
C GLU A 84 -4.62 17.43 -7.24
N THR A 85 -3.87 18.53 -7.33
CA THR A 85 -4.25 19.68 -8.16
C THR A 85 -4.41 19.31 -9.64
N LEU A 86 -3.52 18.46 -10.16
CA LEU A 86 -3.56 18.02 -11.56
C LEU A 86 -4.75 17.08 -11.80
N LEU A 87 -5.02 16.19 -10.86
CA LEU A 87 -6.16 15.27 -10.93
C LEU A 87 -7.48 16.04 -10.87
N ASN A 88 -7.62 16.97 -9.91
CA ASN A 88 -8.80 17.82 -9.78
C ASN A 88 -9.02 18.68 -11.03
N HIS A 89 -7.94 19.24 -11.60
CA HIS A 89 -8.03 20.00 -12.85
C HIS A 89 -8.48 19.11 -14.01
N ALA A 90 -7.86 17.94 -14.20
CA ALA A 90 -8.24 17.00 -15.25
C ALA A 90 -9.70 16.53 -15.10
N GLU A 91 -10.15 16.27 -13.87
CA GLU A 91 -11.55 15.94 -13.59
C GLU A 91 -12.49 17.08 -13.97
N SER A 92 -12.12 18.34 -13.67
CA SER A 92 -12.94 19.53 -14.00
C SER A 92 -13.17 19.73 -15.50
N LEU A 93 -12.19 19.36 -16.34
CA LEU A 93 -12.26 19.52 -17.80
C LEU A 93 -13.22 18.54 -18.47
N LYS A 94 -13.66 17.49 -17.77
CA LYS A 94 -14.56 16.49 -18.33
C LYS A 94 -15.94 17.08 -18.67
N PRO A 95 -16.59 16.64 -19.75
CA PRO A 95 -17.95 17.02 -20.05
C PRO A 95 -18.91 16.50 -18.96
N CYS A 96 -19.99 17.25 -18.74
CA CYS A 96 -20.94 17.01 -17.65
C CYS A 96 -22.31 17.57 -18.02
N SER A 97 -22.80 17.21 -19.20
CA SER A 97 -24.11 17.63 -19.69
C SER A 97 -25.26 16.90 -18.98
N ILE A 98 -25.05 15.64 -18.58
CA ILE A 98 -26.01 14.87 -17.79
C ILE A 98 -25.30 14.37 -16.53
N MET A 99 -25.92 14.58 -15.38
CA MET A 99 -25.40 14.09 -14.09
C MET A 99 -26.25 12.94 -13.58
N THR A 100 -25.58 11.86 -13.20
CA THR A 100 -26.17 10.74 -12.47
C THR A 100 -25.66 10.77 -11.04
N ILE A 101 -26.57 10.56 -10.09
CA ILE A 101 -26.25 10.55 -8.66
C ILE A 101 -26.42 9.12 -8.15
N ASP A 102 -25.40 8.62 -7.44
CA ASP A 102 -25.47 7.34 -6.75
C ASP A 102 -25.01 7.46 -5.29
N HIS A 103 -25.71 6.76 -4.39
CA HIS A 103 -25.41 6.65 -2.96
C HIS A 103 -25.12 5.21 -2.53
N SER A 104 -25.04 4.27 -3.46
CA SER A 104 -24.98 2.83 -3.16
C SER A 104 -23.58 2.31 -2.82
N TYR A 105 -22.53 3.13 -3.00
CA TYR A 105 -21.15 2.72 -2.80
C TYR A 105 -20.85 2.40 -1.33
N LYS A 106 -20.35 1.18 -1.09
CA LYS A 106 -20.08 0.62 0.24
C LYS A 106 -18.74 1.06 0.85
N VAL A 107 -18.09 2.09 0.31
CA VAL A 107 -16.78 2.61 0.79
C VAL A 107 -16.82 2.96 2.28
N PRO A 108 -17.86 3.60 2.84
CA PRO A 108 -17.89 3.95 4.27
C PRO A 108 -17.81 2.74 5.21
N LYS A 109 -18.13 1.53 4.75
CA LYS A 109 -18.00 0.31 5.57
C LYS A 109 -16.54 -0.04 5.89
N GLN A 110 -15.60 0.48 5.12
CA GLN A 110 -14.16 0.26 5.32
C GLN A 110 -13.52 1.35 6.18
N ILE A 111 -14.25 2.43 6.47
CA ILE A 111 -13.76 3.53 7.30
C ILE A 111 -13.89 3.13 8.78
N ALA A 112 -12.87 3.48 9.57
CA ALA A 112 -12.87 3.22 11.01
C ALA A 112 -14.05 3.94 11.69
N LYS A 113 -14.68 3.25 12.64
CA LYS A 113 -15.75 3.81 13.46
C LYS A 113 -15.15 4.69 14.55
N VAL A 114 -15.81 5.81 14.85
CA VAL A 114 -15.47 6.67 15.99
C VAL A 114 -16.40 6.27 17.13
N GLU A 115 -15.84 5.81 18.25
CA GLU A 115 -16.62 5.33 19.41
C GLU A 115 -17.66 4.26 19.05
N GLY A 116 -17.36 3.40 18.08
CA GLY A 116 -18.28 2.35 17.62
C GLY A 116 -19.41 2.83 16.70
N VAL A 117 -19.47 4.13 16.39
CA VAL A 117 -20.42 4.73 15.45
C VAL A 117 -19.71 5.03 14.12
N PRO A 118 -20.27 4.63 12.97
CA PRO A 118 -19.71 5.01 11.67
C PRO A 118 -19.92 6.53 11.44
N PRO A 119 -18.85 7.32 11.25
CA PRO A 119 -18.97 8.77 11.02
C PRO A 119 -19.63 9.09 9.67
N PHE A 120 -19.52 8.17 8.70
CA PHE A 120 -20.11 8.28 7.37
C PHE A 120 -20.93 7.03 7.07
N ILE A 121 -22.10 7.22 6.46
CA ILE A 121 -23.06 6.14 6.18
C ILE A 121 -23.09 5.80 4.69
N ALA A 122 -22.85 6.77 3.81
CA ALA A 122 -22.80 6.58 2.36
C ALA A 122 -21.68 7.41 1.71
N LEU A 123 -21.30 7.04 0.49
CA LEU A 123 -20.50 7.85 -0.41
C LEU A 123 -21.43 8.32 -1.53
N LEU A 124 -21.70 9.62 -1.57
CA LEU A 124 -22.39 10.26 -2.68
C LEU A 124 -21.41 10.38 -3.85
N MET A 125 -21.77 9.81 -4.99
CA MET A 125 -21.01 9.91 -6.24
C MET A 125 -21.85 10.64 -7.27
N VAL A 126 -21.23 11.53 -8.04
CA VAL A 126 -21.83 12.16 -9.21
C VAL A 126 -21.03 11.71 -10.43
N GLY A 127 -21.71 11.10 -11.40
CA GLY A 127 -21.14 10.67 -12.68
C GLY A 127 -21.65 11.52 -13.85
N ASN A 128 -20.84 11.69 -14.89
CA ASN A 128 -21.28 12.30 -16.15
C ASN A 128 -21.99 11.30 -17.08
N GLU A 129 -22.42 11.77 -18.26
CA GLU A 129 -23.04 10.96 -19.32
C GLU A 129 -22.19 9.79 -19.82
N TYR A 130 -20.88 9.79 -19.56
CA TYR A 130 -19.95 8.73 -19.95
C TYR A 130 -19.61 7.76 -18.80
N GLY A 131 -20.27 7.91 -17.64
CA GLY A 131 -20.01 7.09 -16.46
C GLY A 131 -18.70 7.44 -15.73
N GLU A 132 -18.11 8.60 -16.03
CA GLU A 132 -16.93 9.10 -15.34
C GLU A 132 -17.34 9.86 -14.07
N VAL A 133 -16.59 9.64 -12.99
CA VAL A 133 -16.79 10.37 -11.74
C VAL A 133 -16.45 11.86 -11.90
N ARG A 134 -17.36 12.71 -11.43
CA ARG A 134 -17.26 14.18 -11.42
C ARG A 134 -17.19 14.77 -10.02
N ALA A 135 -17.80 14.11 -9.05
CA ALA A 135 -17.68 14.48 -7.65
C ALA A 135 -17.90 13.25 -6.77
N HIS A 136 -17.28 13.26 -5.60
CA HIS A 136 -17.52 12.25 -4.59
C HIS A 136 -17.46 12.90 -3.20
N VAL A 137 -18.44 12.62 -2.36
CA VAL A 137 -18.54 13.20 -1.01
C VAL A 137 -19.02 12.15 -0.03
N LEU A 138 -18.31 12.00 1.09
CA LEU A 138 -18.76 11.15 2.19
C LEU A 138 -19.94 11.82 2.90
N THR A 139 -21.04 11.09 3.08
CA THR A 139 -22.27 11.61 3.69
C THR A 139 -22.55 10.92 5.01
N SER A 140 -23.01 11.69 5.99
CA SER A 140 -23.47 11.18 7.30
C SER A 140 -24.89 10.62 7.25
N THR A 141 -25.64 10.88 6.18
CA THR A 141 -27.05 10.46 6.01
C THR A 141 -27.23 9.61 4.75
N LYS A 142 -28.30 8.80 4.71
CA LYS A 142 -28.70 8.07 3.50
C LYS A 142 -29.53 8.98 2.60
N GLY A 143 -29.49 8.76 1.28
CA GLY A 143 -30.22 9.59 0.31
C GLY A 143 -31.73 9.71 0.57
N HIS A 144 -32.37 8.68 1.14
CA HIS A 144 -33.81 8.71 1.45
C HIS A 144 -34.16 9.44 2.75
N SER A 145 -33.21 9.63 3.66
CA SER A 145 -33.42 10.31 4.94
C SER A 145 -33.72 11.80 4.78
N ALA A 146 -33.43 12.39 3.60
CA ALA A 146 -33.76 13.77 3.29
C ALA A 146 -35.27 14.01 3.10
N PHE A 147 -36.06 12.95 2.92
CA PHE A 147 -37.50 13.03 2.64
C PHE A 147 -38.37 12.42 3.75
N GLU A 148 -37.75 11.89 4.81
CA GLU A 148 -38.45 11.39 6.00
C GLU A 148 -38.69 12.57 6.95
N THR A 149 -39.88 13.17 6.82
CA THR A 149 -40.45 14.14 7.78
C THR A 149 -41.26 13.41 8.84
#